data_AF-A0AAU3LI11-F1
#
_entry.id   AF-A0AAU3LI11-F1
#
_cell.length_a   1.000
_cell.length_b   1.000
_cell.length_c   1.000
_cell.angle_alpha   90.00
_cell.angle_beta   90.00
_cell.angle_gamma   90.00
#
_symmetry.space_group_name_H-M   'P 1'
#
loop_
_entity.id
_entity.type
_entity.pdbx_description
1 polymer ?
#
loop_
_entity_poly.entity_id
_entity_poly.type
_entity_poly.pdbx_seq_one_letter_code
_entity_poly.pdbx_strand_id
1 'polypeptide(L)' 'MTVTHSPNVLLVGGPSELDGHRTRYVADTEEKVKVFRGHRYDHFEPTPEISVRDGQEFRVFVWTQCTYVAE' A
#
# COMPACT_ATOMS: atom_id res chain seq x y z
N MET A 1 10.20 -3.98 -22.93
CA MET A 1 8.82 -4.37 -22.60
C MET A 1 8.60 -4.08 -21.13
N THR A 2 7.80 -3.08 -20.78
CA THR A 2 7.44 -2.80 -19.38
C THR A 2 6.33 -3.77 -18.98
N VAL A 3 6.66 -4.75 -18.14
CA VAL A 3 5.65 -5.63 -17.54
C VAL A 3 4.80 -4.77 -16.61
N THR A 4 3.54 -4.56 -16.96
CA THR A 4 2.59 -3.84 -16.10
C THR A 4 1.97 -4.88 -15.17
N HIS A 5 2.35 -4.86 -13.90
CA HIS A 5 1.79 -5.77 -12.90
C HIS A 5 0.43 -5.24 -12.42
N SER A 6 -0.58 -6.12 -12.40
CA SER A 6 -1.87 -5.82 -11.78
C SER A 6 -1.69 -5.63 -10.28
N PRO A 7 -2.40 -4.68 -9.65
CA PRO A 7 -2.28 -4.44 -8.21
C PRO A 7 -2.77 -5.66 -7.41
N ASN A 8 -2.11 -6.00 -6.31
CA ASN A 8 -2.45 -7.15 -5.47
C ASN A 8 -2.61 -6.79 -3.98
N VAL A 9 -2.38 -5.52 -3.61
CA VAL A 9 -2.58 -5.04 -2.24
C VAL A 9 -3.54 -3.88 -2.18
N LEU A 10 -4.25 -3.79 -1.06
CA LEU A 10 -5.14 -2.69 -0.69
C LEU A 10 -4.59 -2.01 0.57
N LEU A 11 -4.26 -0.74 0.47
CA LEU A 11 -3.81 0.12 1.55
C LEU A 11 -5.02 0.79 2.25
N VAL A 12 -5.14 0.55 3.55
CA VAL A 12 -6.24 0.99 4.40
C VAL A 12 -5.72 1.87 5.53
N GLY A 13 -6.52 2.85 5.95
CA GLY A 13 -6.11 3.84 6.95
C GLY A 13 -5.17 4.91 6.38
N GLY A 14 -4.47 5.58 7.29
CA GLY A 14 -3.57 6.68 6.97
C GLY A 14 -4.31 7.97 6.56
N PRO A 15 -3.56 9.02 6.19
CA PRO A 15 -4.12 10.31 5.81
C PRO A 15 -5.01 10.21 4.55
N SER A 16 -6.09 10.99 4.49
CA SER A 16 -7.07 11.02 3.39
C SER A 16 -6.46 11.35 2.02
N GLU A 17 -5.25 11.90 2.00
CA GLU A 17 -4.45 12.10 0.80
C GLU A 17 -4.17 10.77 0.03
N LEU A 18 -4.41 9.61 0.66
CA LEU A 18 -4.21 8.26 0.10
C LEU A 18 -5.33 7.77 -0.84
N ASP A 19 -6.46 8.47 -0.93
CA ASP A 19 -7.68 7.97 -1.61
C ASP A 19 -7.48 7.63 -3.11
N GLY A 20 -6.50 8.22 -3.79
CA GLY A 20 -6.16 7.91 -5.19
C GLY A 20 -5.16 6.77 -5.42
N HIS A 21 -4.52 6.24 -4.37
CA HIS A 21 -3.44 5.24 -4.46
C HIS A 21 -3.61 4.09 -3.46
N ARG A 22 -4.87 3.71 -3.20
CA ARG A 22 -5.17 2.63 -2.26
C ARG A 22 -4.81 1.26 -2.79
N THR A 23 -4.62 1.06 -4.09
CA THR A 23 -4.20 -0.23 -4.65
C THR A 23 -2.82 -0.16 -5.28
N ARG A 24 -2.00 -1.20 -5.05
CA ARG A 24 -0.64 -1.27 -5.57
C ARG A 24 -0.24 -2.73 -5.87
N TYR A 25 0.74 -2.91 -6.76
CA TYR A 25 1.45 -4.18 -6.87
C TYR A 25 2.69 -4.20 -5.96
N VAL A 26 2.83 -5.28 -5.19
CA VAL A 26 4.04 -5.63 -4.46
C VAL A 26 4.49 -7.03 -4.88
N ALA A 27 5.81 -7.24 -4.92
CA ALA A 27 6.37 -8.55 -5.24
C ALA A 27 6.18 -9.56 -4.10
N ASP A 28 6.22 -9.07 -2.86
CA ASP A 28 6.03 -9.86 -1.64
C ASP A 28 4.91 -9.24 -0.80
N THR A 29 3.86 -10.01 -0.52
CA THR A 29 2.68 -9.59 0.24
C THR A 29 2.82 -9.77 1.75
N GLU A 30 3.93 -10.33 2.22
CA GLU A 30 4.26 -10.50 3.65
C GLU A 30 5.21 -9.41 4.18
N GLU A 31 5.82 -8.65 3.27
CA GLU A 31 6.72 -7.55 3.61
C GLU A 31 5.98 -6.22 3.78
N LYS A 32 6.44 -5.38 4.71
CA LYS A 32 5.90 -4.03 4.91
C LYS A 32 6.05 -3.15 3.67
N VAL A 33 5.05 -2.32 3.42
CA VAL A 33 5.05 -1.39 2.29
C VAL A 33 5.38 0.01 2.79
N LYS A 34 6.39 0.64 2.16
CA LYS A 34 6.72 2.05 2.36
C LYS A 34 6.33 2.85 1.13
N VAL A 35 5.46 3.83 1.30
CA VAL A 35 5.01 4.71 0.22
C VAL A 35 5.66 6.08 0.41
N PHE A 36 6.44 6.52 -0.57
CA PHE A 36 7.06 7.85 -0.56
C PHE A 36 6.03 8.94 -0.92
N ARG A 37 6.03 10.02 -0.16
CA ARG A 37 5.10 11.15 -0.26
C ARG A 37 5.81 12.49 -0.26
N GLY A 38 6.84 12.63 -1.10
CA GLY A 38 7.58 13.87 -1.32
C GLY A 38 8.51 14.26 -0.16
N HIS A 39 8.01 14.32 1.07
CA HIS A 39 8.76 14.68 2.28
C HIS A 39 8.66 13.65 3.40
N ARG A 40 7.86 12.60 3.24
CA ARG A 40 7.71 11.51 4.22
C ARG A 40 7.52 10.15 3.55
N TYR A 41 7.73 9.10 4.32
CA TYR A 41 7.32 7.74 3.99
C TYR A 41 6.15 7.34 4.89
N ASP A 42 5.04 6.92 4.29
CA ASP A 42 3.97 6.24 4.99
C ASP A 42 4.27 4.73 5.03
N HIS A 43 4.10 4.12 6.20
CA HIS A 43 4.37 2.71 6.42
C HIS A 43 3.05 1.97 6.58
N PHE A 44 2.95 0.83 5.90
CA PHE A 44 1.82 -0.07 5.97
C PHE A 44 2.31 -1.48 6.28
N GLU A 45 1.59 -2.16 7.16
CA GLU A 45 1.88 -3.55 7.53
C GLU A 45 0.82 -4.48 6.95
N PRO A 46 1.22 -5.67 6.46
CA PRO A 46 0.29 -6.67 5.96
C PRO A 46 -0.59 -7.18 7.09
N THR A 47 -1.83 -7.49 6.76
CA THR A 47 -2.78 -8.14 7.67
C THR A 47 -3.20 -9.49 7.09
N PRO A 48 -3.68 -10.45 7.90
CA PRO A 48 -4.26 -11.70 7.39
C PRO A 48 -5.52 -11.48 6.53
N GLU A 49 -6.10 -10.28 6.51
CA GLU A 49 -7.34 -9.95 5.82
C GLU A 49 -7.14 -9.86 4.30
N ILE A 50 -8.14 -10.36 3.57
CA ILE A 50 -8.26 -10.26 2.12
C ILE A 50 -9.53 -9.46 1.81
N SER A 51 -9.39 -8.47 0.94
CA SER A 51 -10.52 -7.68 0.44
C SER A 51 -10.76 -8.01 -1.02
N VAL A 52 -12.01 -8.25 -1.38
CA VAL A 52 -12.42 -8.47 -2.77
C VAL A 52 -13.02 -7.17 -3.31
N ARG A 53 -12.46 -6.64 -4.40
CA ARG A 53 -12.98 -5.47 -5.11
C ARG A 53 -13.07 -5.78 -6.60
N ASP A 54 -14.23 -5.55 -7.19
CA ASP A 54 -14.48 -5.81 -8.63
C ASP A 54 -14.10 -7.25 -9.06
N GLY A 55 -14.27 -8.22 -8.16
CA GLY A 55 -13.93 -9.63 -8.40
C GLY A 55 -12.43 -9.97 -8.28
N GLN A 56 -11.60 -9.00 -7.90
CA GLN A 56 -10.16 -9.18 -7.68
C GLN A 56 -9.83 -9.18 -6.19
N GLU A 57 -8.98 -10.11 -5.77
CA GLU A 57 -8.51 -10.24 -4.40
C GLU A 57 -7.31 -9.32 -4.13
N PHE A 58 -7.35 -8.66 -2.99
CA PHE A 58 -6.29 -7.79 -2.50
C PHE A 58 -5.91 -8.18 -1.08
N ARG A 59 -4.61 -8.36 -0.83
CA ARG A 59 -4.09 -8.43 0.54
C ARG A 59 -4.27 -7.07 1.20
N VAL A 60 -4.89 -7.03 2.38
CA VAL A 60 -5.11 -5.76 3.09
C VAL A 60 -3.86 -5.41 3.89
N PHE A 61 -3.45 -4.16 3.73
CA PHE A 61 -2.34 -3.54 4.43
C PHE A 61 -2.87 -2.34 5.20
N VAL A 62 -2.54 -2.24 6.49
CA VAL A 62 -3.00 -1.16 7.36
C VAL A 62 -1.89 -0.15 7.60
N TRP A 63 -2.21 1.14 7.51
CA TRP A 63 -1.28 2.20 7.85
C TRP A 63 -0.92 2.14 9.33
N THR A 64 0.37 2.24 9.65
CA THR A 64 0.85 2.19 11.05
C THR A 64 1.51 3.48 11.49
N GLN A 65 2.40 4.04 10.68
CA GLN A 65 3.17 5.23 11.02
C GLN A 65 3.68 5.96 9.78
N CYS A 66 4.27 7.13 9.98
CA CYS A 66 5.03 7.83 8.95
C CYS A 66 6.41 8.27 9.47
N THR A 67 7.37 8.39 8.56
CA THR A 67 8.72 8.90 8.84
C THR A 67 9.07 10.02 7.89
N TYR A 68 9.45 11.18 8.40
CA TYR A 68 9.85 12.33 7.60
C TYR A 68 11.27 12.18 7.06
N VAL A 69 11.51 12.66 5.85
CA VAL A 69 12.86 12.80 5.30
C VAL A 69 13.49 13.99 6.00
N ALA A 70 14.61 13.78 6.68
CA ALA A 70 15.39 14.88 7.23
C ALA A 70 16.09 15.63 6.07
N GLU A 71 16.05 16.96 6.12
CA GLU A 71 16.72 17.87 5.17
C GLU A 71 18.25 17.87 5.34
#